data_AF-N9UVP5-F1
#
_entry.id   AF-N9UVP5-F1
#
_cell.length_a   1.000
_cell.length_b   1.000
_cell.length_c   1.000
_cell.angle_alpha   90.00
_cell.angle_beta   90.00
_cell.angle_gamma   90.00
#
_symmetry.space_group_name_H-M   'P 1'
#
loop_
_entity.id
_entity.type
_entity.pdbx_description
1 polymer ?
#
loop_
_entity_poly.entity_id
_entity_poly.type
_entity_poly.pdbx_seq_one_letter_code
_entity_poly.pdbx_strand_id
1 'polypeptide(L)'
;MRNISFIKSVFIISALIYGVLLLLNAIVKPKNGWDHHQVEYNNFPVLVAHRGGRGIYAENTLEAMKISYYKYHVDLLECDIQMTKDNKFVLLHDYWLNRTTNIKGQVKDFTLAELKKVDAGYWFTEDGKTYPLRGKGITMTTLNELLDEFYGKDVRISIELKDKVSASVDMLIQELKKYPNINKQVCIDCSYHPMQVYFRQQVGNMYCTENDEVEGLSMGLAGALGLSRLYYFLNPNNVEYFFAPYLSMKGFDVLSDGFYKVLQDELDTPFMYFTVNNEIEMARAIGLGAKGILTDRPDLAHKVFVALGLRNDVVNNTKENEHYHVPSARTSWEFSNQAMKILETAGGLLPKEVLSFIVISIPVTILLAIYSIIAFIASIIYNILCCRKSKKNKTN
;
A
#
# COMPACT_ATOMS: atom_id res chain seq x y z
N MET A 1 30.68 -36.65 -7.09
CA MET A 1 31.59 -35.68 -6.43
C MET A 1 31.40 -34.23 -6.92
N ARG A 2 31.33 -33.95 -8.24
CA ARG A 2 31.13 -32.57 -8.76
C ARG A 2 29.88 -31.84 -8.24
N ASN A 3 28.72 -32.52 -8.16
CA ASN A 3 27.47 -31.90 -7.71
C ASN A 3 27.50 -31.48 -6.23
N ILE A 4 28.17 -32.25 -5.36
CA ILE A 4 28.33 -31.92 -3.94
C ILE A 4 29.23 -30.68 -3.77
N SER A 5 30.25 -30.53 -4.62
CA SER A 5 31.11 -29.34 -4.63
C SER A 5 30.35 -28.09 -5.07
N PHE A 6 29.50 -28.20 -6.09
CA PHE A 6 28.71 -27.08 -6.60
C PHE A 6 27.71 -26.55 -5.55
N ILE A 7 26.94 -27.45 -4.92
CA ILE A 7 25.98 -27.07 -3.87
C ILE A 7 26.68 -26.41 -2.69
N LYS A 8 27.85 -26.94 -2.26
CA LYS A 8 28.66 -26.32 -1.21
C LYS A 8 29.14 -24.91 -1.61
N SER A 9 29.59 -24.72 -2.85
CA SER A 9 30.00 -23.40 -3.35
C SER A 9 28.84 -22.41 -3.36
N VAL A 10 27.65 -22.80 -3.81
CA VAL A 10 26.45 -21.94 -3.76
C VAL A 10 26.17 -21.53 -2.31
N PHE A 11 26.13 -22.49 -1.38
CA PHE A 11 25.85 -22.19 0.02
C PHE A 11 26.84 -21.21 0.64
N ILE A 12 28.15 -21.44 0.47
CA ILE A 12 29.21 -20.58 1.02
C ILE A 12 29.14 -19.17 0.41
N ILE A 13 28.99 -19.07 -0.92
CA ILE A 13 28.95 -17.78 -1.60
C ILE A 13 27.70 -16.99 -1.21
N SER A 14 26.53 -17.64 -1.14
CA SER A 14 25.30 -17.01 -0.67
C SER A 14 25.42 -16.48 0.75
N ALA A 15 25.98 -17.27 1.67
CA ALA A 15 26.20 -16.85 3.05
C ALA A 15 27.15 -15.65 3.17
N LEU A 16 28.25 -15.65 2.39
CA LEU A 16 29.19 -14.52 2.35
C LEU A 16 28.53 -13.25 1.81
N ILE A 17 27.80 -13.35 0.69
CA ILE A 17 27.07 -12.21 0.11
C ILE A 17 26.07 -11.66 1.12
N TYR A 18 25.29 -12.53 1.78
CA TYR A 18 24.32 -12.08 2.77
C TYR A 18 24.99 -11.40 3.97
N GLY A 19 26.10 -11.95 4.46
CA GLY A 19 26.89 -11.33 5.53
C GLY A 19 27.39 -9.93 5.16
N VAL A 20 27.85 -9.74 3.92
CA VAL A 20 28.24 -8.40 3.42
C VAL A 20 27.05 -7.46 3.35
N LEU A 21 25.89 -7.92 2.85
CA LEU A 21 24.67 -7.10 2.78
C LEU A 21 24.20 -6.66 4.17
N LEU A 22 24.25 -7.55 5.17
CA LEU A 22 23.93 -7.21 6.56
C LEU A 22 24.92 -6.20 7.16
N LEU A 23 26.22 -6.35 6.87
CA LEU A 23 27.23 -5.39 7.31
C LEU A 23 27.00 -4.01 6.66
N LEU A 24 26.72 -3.96 5.36
CA LEU A 24 26.37 -2.72 4.67
C LEU A 24 25.12 -2.09 5.28
N ASN A 25 24.06 -2.88 5.49
CA ASN A 25 22.83 -2.43 6.14
C ASN A 25 23.07 -1.80 7.53
N ALA A 26 24.00 -2.35 8.31
CA ALA A 26 24.32 -1.83 9.63
C ALA A 26 25.05 -0.47 9.61
N ILE A 27 25.80 -0.15 8.54
CA ILE A 27 26.62 1.08 8.47
C ILE A 27 25.98 2.20 7.65
N VAL A 28 25.13 1.89 6.68
CA VAL A 28 24.51 2.91 5.82
C VAL A 28 23.36 3.62 6.53
N LYS A 29 23.19 4.91 6.26
CA LYS A 29 22.06 5.70 6.79
C LYS A 29 20.92 5.70 5.75
N PRO A 30 19.70 5.26 6.09
CA PRO A 30 18.55 5.33 5.17
C PRO A 30 18.22 6.80 4.85
N LYS A 31 17.51 7.04 3.75
CA LYS A 31 17.19 8.40 3.26
C LYS A 31 15.72 8.54 2.89
N ASN A 32 15.18 9.74 3.08
CA ASN A 32 13.96 10.20 2.43
C ASN A 32 14.30 10.82 1.06
N GLY A 33 13.36 10.75 0.12
CA GLY A 33 13.34 11.48 -1.15
C GLY A 33 12.66 12.85 -1.03
N TRP A 34 12.13 13.16 0.14
CA TRP A 34 11.50 14.43 0.51
C TRP A 34 12.23 15.09 1.69
N ASP A 35 12.13 16.41 1.80
CA ASP A 35 12.87 17.21 2.79
C ASP A 35 12.04 17.56 4.03
N HIS A 36 10.71 17.63 3.88
CA HIS A 36 9.75 17.90 4.95
C HIS A 36 8.40 17.29 4.58
N HIS A 37 7.58 16.99 5.59
CA HIS A 37 6.21 16.57 5.39
C HIS A 37 5.39 17.69 4.71
N GLN A 38 4.69 17.37 3.63
CA GLN A 38 3.65 18.24 3.09
C GLN A 38 2.42 18.21 3.99
N VAL A 39 2.08 17.02 4.50
CA VAL A 39 0.91 16.80 5.35
C VAL A 39 1.34 16.51 6.79
N GLU A 40 0.99 17.41 7.71
CA GLU A 40 1.26 17.25 9.14
C GLU A 40 0.02 16.75 9.88
N TYR A 41 0.24 15.90 10.89
CA TYR A 41 -0.80 15.43 11.82
C TYR A 41 -0.54 16.02 13.21
N ASN A 42 -1.60 16.54 13.84
CA ASN A 42 -1.50 17.17 15.16
C ASN A 42 -1.21 16.15 16.27
N ASN A 43 -1.76 14.94 16.14
CA ASN A 43 -1.65 13.89 17.14
C ASN A 43 -1.54 12.51 16.48
N PHE A 44 -0.83 11.62 17.16
CA PHE A 44 -0.78 10.20 16.85
C PHE A 44 -1.36 9.39 18.02
N PRO A 45 -2.02 8.25 17.76
CA PRO A 45 -2.30 7.68 16.44
C PRO A 45 -3.39 8.44 15.67
N VAL A 46 -3.31 8.38 14.34
CA VAL A 46 -4.30 8.90 13.38
C VAL A 46 -5.46 7.92 13.26
N LEU A 47 -6.68 8.43 13.35
CA LEU A 47 -7.91 7.71 13.04
C LEU A 47 -8.28 7.98 11.57
N VAL A 48 -8.24 6.94 10.75
CA VAL A 48 -8.50 7.01 9.31
C VAL A 48 -9.82 6.31 8.97
N ALA A 49 -10.74 7.02 8.33
CA ALA A 49 -12.01 6.46 7.84
C ALA A 49 -11.83 5.90 6.41
N HIS A 50 -11.71 4.57 6.31
CA HIS A 50 -11.60 3.87 5.02
C HIS A 50 -12.87 4.04 4.20
N ARG A 51 -12.75 4.62 3.01
CA ARG A 51 -13.84 4.95 2.08
C ARG A 51 -14.94 5.76 2.76
N GLY A 52 -14.57 6.61 3.72
CA GLY A 52 -15.49 7.39 4.55
C GLY A 52 -16.20 6.63 5.66
N GLY A 53 -15.79 5.40 5.99
CA GLY A 53 -16.40 4.57 7.04
C GLY A 53 -17.43 3.59 6.48
N ARG A 54 -17.01 2.72 5.55
CA ARG A 54 -17.90 1.77 4.86
C ARG A 54 -18.67 0.80 5.75
N GLY A 55 -18.25 0.62 7.00
CA GLY A 55 -18.91 -0.25 7.97
C GLY A 55 -20.02 0.46 8.76
N ILE A 56 -20.18 1.78 8.60
CA ILE A 56 -21.24 2.58 9.24
C ILE A 56 -22.17 3.28 8.25
N TYR A 57 -21.76 3.40 6.98
CA TYR A 57 -22.58 3.99 5.92
C TYR A 57 -22.11 3.50 4.53
N ALA A 58 -22.85 3.82 3.48
CA ALA A 58 -22.46 3.50 2.10
C ALA A 58 -21.08 4.11 1.75
N GLU A 59 -20.11 3.24 1.45
CA GLU A 59 -18.72 3.62 1.13
C GLU A 59 -18.61 4.63 0.00
N ASN A 60 -17.58 5.49 0.05
CA ASN A 60 -17.27 6.46 -1.00
C ASN A 60 -18.43 7.45 -1.32
N THR A 61 -19.28 7.72 -0.32
CA THR A 61 -20.33 8.75 -0.40
C THR A 61 -19.98 9.96 0.47
N LEU A 62 -20.43 11.14 0.05
CA LEU A 62 -20.23 12.37 0.82
C LEU A 62 -20.85 12.25 2.22
N GLU A 63 -21.99 11.59 2.35
CA GLU A 63 -22.66 11.33 3.62
C GLU A 63 -21.80 10.49 4.57
N ALA A 64 -21.15 9.42 4.09
CA ALA A 64 -20.24 8.61 4.90
C ALA A 64 -19.08 9.46 5.43
N MET A 65 -18.45 10.25 4.56
CA MET A 65 -17.34 11.15 4.90
C MET A 65 -17.77 12.19 5.95
N LYS A 66 -18.97 12.78 5.77
CA LYS A 66 -19.56 13.73 6.72
C LYS A 66 -19.80 13.11 8.08
N ILE A 67 -20.38 11.91 8.13
CA ILE A 67 -20.61 11.20 9.40
C ILE A 67 -19.26 10.93 10.09
N SER A 68 -18.29 10.39 9.36
CA SER A 68 -16.95 10.11 9.91
C SER A 68 -16.28 11.35 10.48
N TYR A 69 -16.27 12.46 9.73
CA TYR A 69 -15.65 13.70 10.18
C TYR A 69 -16.42 14.37 11.32
N TYR A 70 -17.71 14.68 11.13
CA TYR A 70 -18.47 15.49 12.09
C TYR A 70 -18.88 14.76 13.36
N LYS A 71 -19.07 13.43 13.29
CA LYS A 71 -19.51 12.65 14.45
C LYS A 71 -18.33 12.02 15.17
N TYR A 72 -17.36 11.47 14.45
CA TYR A 72 -16.27 10.70 15.04
C TYR A 72 -14.93 11.43 15.02
N HIS A 73 -14.86 12.63 14.43
CA HIS A 73 -13.67 13.48 14.40
C HIS A 73 -12.43 12.71 13.92
N VAL A 74 -12.59 11.97 12.83
CA VAL A 74 -11.46 11.29 12.16
C VAL A 74 -10.47 12.33 11.65
N ASP A 75 -9.17 12.03 11.70
CA ASP A 75 -8.15 12.99 11.22
C ASP A 75 -7.83 12.79 9.75
N LEU A 76 -8.16 11.64 9.17
CA LEU A 76 -8.01 11.39 7.75
C LEU A 76 -9.25 10.69 7.17
N LEU A 77 -9.73 11.22 6.05
CA LEU A 77 -10.71 10.60 5.18
C LEU A 77 -9.98 9.93 4.02
N GLU A 78 -10.13 8.63 3.85
CA GLU A 78 -9.60 7.94 2.67
C GLU A 78 -10.73 7.73 1.67
N CYS A 79 -10.44 7.92 0.38
CA CYS A 79 -11.37 7.69 -0.71
C CYS A 79 -10.67 7.18 -1.97
N ASP A 80 -11.42 6.42 -2.76
CA ASP A 80 -10.99 5.93 -4.06
C ASP A 80 -11.62 6.75 -5.17
N ILE A 81 -10.87 7.12 -6.21
CA ILE A 81 -11.40 7.85 -7.35
C ILE A 81 -11.21 7.12 -8.68
N GLN A 82 -12.19 7.33 -9.57
CA GLN A 82 -12.17 6.86 -10.95
C GLN A 82 -12.76 7.88 -11.91
N MET A 83 -12.24 7.88 -13.13
CA MET A 83 -12.64 8.79 -14.19
C MET A 83 -13.86 8.27 -14.97
N THR A 84 -14.86 9.13 -15.12
CA THR A 84 -16.05 8.90 -15.95
C THR A 84 -15.74 9.05 -17.44
N LYS A 85 -16.69 8.67 -18.29
CA LYS A 85 -16.63 8.84 -19.75
C LYS A 85 -16.37 10.28 -20.19
N ASP A 86 -16.87 11.25 -19.43
CA ASP A 86 -16.74 12.69 -19.65
C ASP A 86 -15.65 13.34 -18.78
N ASN A 87 -14.65 12.55 -18.36
CA ASN A 87 -13.43 12.98 -17.68
C ASN A 87 -13.68 13.71 -16.35
N LYS A 88 -14.65 13.24 -15.56
CA LYS A 88 -14.90 13.69 -14.18
C LYS A 88 -14.48 12.60 -13.20
N PHE A 89 -14.04 12.97 -12.01
CA PHE A 89 -13.75 12.00 -10.96
C PHE A 89 -14.99 11.73 -10.11
N VAL A 90 -15.34 10.47 -10.00
CA VAL A 90 -16.30 9.94 -9.03
C VAL A 90 -15.59 9.08 -8.00
N LEU A 91 -16.14 9.04 -6.79
CA LEU A 91 -15.62 8.21 -5.72
C LEU A 91 -16.14 6.78 -5.88
N LEU A 92 -15.26 5.82 -6.15
CA LEU A 92 -15.60 4.41 -6.28
C LEU A 92 -14.34 3.53 -6.26
N HIS A 93 -14.33 2.50 -5.42
CA HIS A 93 -13.22 1.55 -5.34
C HIS A 93 -13.07 0.65 -6.57
N ASP A 94 -14.16 0.01 -6.98
CA ASP A 94 -14.13 -1.05 -7.99
C ASP A 94 -14.25 -0.47 -9.40
N TYR A 95 -13.57 -1.04 -10.40
CA TYR A 95 -13.80 -0.63 -11.80
C TYR A 95 -15.24 -0.78 -12.28
N TRP A 96 -16.03 -1.61 -11.59
CA TRP A 96 -17.40 -1.95 -11.93
C TRP A 96 -18.37 -1.44 -10.88
N LEU A 97 -19.48 -0.87 -11.33
CA LEU A 97 -20.56 -0.34 -10.48
C LEU A 97 -21.35 -1.43 -9.74
N ASN A 98 -21.13 -2.70 -10.10
CA ASN A 98 -21.98 -3.83 -9.75
C ASN A 98 -22.11 -4.09 -8.24
N ARG A 99 -21.04 -3.86 -7.46
CA ARG A 99 -21.03 -4.20 -6.03
C ARG A 99 -21.75 -3.17 -5.19
N THR A 100 -21.55 -1.88 -5.50
CA THR A 100 -21.93 -0.77 -4.63
C THR A 100 -23.07 0.08 -5.18
N THR A 101 -23.73 -0.37 -6.25
CA THR A 101 -24.82 0.40 -6.86
C THR A 101 -25.96 -0.50 -7.34
N ASN A 102 -27.04 0.13 -7.81
CA ASN A 102 -28.17 -0.56 -8.45
C ASN A 102 -27.97 -0.86 -9.95
N ILE A 103 -26.83 -0.51 -10.55
CA ILE A 103 -26.55 -0.73 -11.98
C ILE A 103 -25.28 -1.56 -12.20
N LYS A 104 -25.08 -1.96 -13.46
CA LYS A 104 -23.89 -2.72 -13.89
C LYS A 104 -23.15 -1.98 -14.99
N GLY A 105 -21.86 -2.23 -15.10
CA GLY A 105 -20.97 -1.64 -16.11
C GLY A 105 -19.74 -1.00 -15.47
N GLN A 106 -18.81 -0.53 -16.31
CA GLN A 106 -17.61 0.12 -15.84
C GLN A 106 -17.81 1.63 -15.72
N VAL A 107 -17.19 2.27 -14.72
CA VAL A 107 -17.31 3.73 -14.50
C VAL A 107 -17.03 4.53 -15.77
N LYS A 108 -15.97 4.18 -16.50
CA LYS A 108 -15.55 4.83 -17.74
C LYS A 108 -16.57 4.77 -18.89
N ASP A 109 -17.60 3.94 -18.78
CA ASP A 109 -18.63 3.80 -19.82
C ASP A 109 -19.81 4.77 -19.61
N PHE A 110 -19.87 5.46 -18.46
CA PHE A 110 -20.95 6.39 -18.07
C PHE A 110 -20.43 7.82 -17.91
N THR A 111 -21.25 8.79 -18.27
CA THR A 111 -21.04 10.20 -17.94
C THR A 111 -21.37 10.49 -16.49
N LEU A 112 -20.84 11.58 -15.93
CA LEU A 112 -21.18 12.01 -14.57
C LEU A 112 -22.69 12.22 -14.41
N ALA A 113 -23.35 12.81 -15.41
CA ALA A 113 -24.79 13.05 -15.38
C ALA A 113 -25.63 11.76 -15.30
N GLU A 114 -25.14 10.66 -15.89
CA GLU A 114 -25.75 9.33 -15.75
C GLU A 114 -25.48 8.74 -14.37
N LEU A 115 -24.24 8.82 -13.90
CA LEU A 115 -23.85 8.31 -12.58
C LEU A 115 -24.52 9.06 -11.42
N LYS A 116 -24.88 10.33 -11.60
CA LYS A 116 -25.66 11.10 -10.61
C LYS A 116 -27.09 10.60 -10.43
N LYS A 117 -27.59 9.70 -11.28
CA LYS A 117 -28.92 9.07 -11.14
C LYS A 117 -28.86 7.69 -10.47
N VAL A 118 -27.65 7.20 -10.20
CA VAL A 118 -27.40 5.87 -9.64
C VAL A 118 -27.62 5.90 -8.13
N ASP A 119 -28.21 4.84 -7.59
CA ASP A 119 -28.33 4.64 -6.13
C ASP A 119 -27.04 3.99 -5.60
N ALA A 120 -26.17 4.82 -5.01
CA ALA A 120 -24.91 4.39 -4.39
C ALA A 120 -25.11 3.81 -2.98
N GLY A 121 -26.32 3.96 -2.41
CA GLY A 121 -26.72 3.33 -1.15
C GLY A 121 -27.28 1.92 -1.31
N TYR A 122 -27.46 1.46 -2.55
CA TYR A 122 -28.26 0.27 -2.85
C TYR A 122 -27.77 -1.03 -2.19
N TRP A 123 -26.46 -1.14 -1.99
CA TRP A 123 -25.80 -2.33 -1.46
C TRP A 123 -25.71 -2.35 0.07
N PHE A 124 -25.82 -1.19 0.71
CA PHE A 124 -25.46 -1.04 2.11
C PHE A 124 -26.44 -1.78 3.03
N THR A 125 -25.89 -2.56 3.95
CA THR A 125 -26.62 -3.37 4.92
C THR A 125 -25.79 -3.50 6.18
N GLU A 126 -26.41 -3.26 7.35
CA GLU A 126 -25.76 -3.42 8.66
C GLU A 126 -25.85 -4.87 9.17
N ASP A 127 -26.97 -5.55 8.87
CA ASP A 127 -27.32 -6.89 9.37
C ASP A 127 -27.22 -7.99 8.30
N GLY A 128 -26.85 -7.63 7.06
CA GLY A 128 -26.83 -8.51 5.90
C GLY A 128 -28.23 -8.89 5.38
N LYS A 129 -29.30 -8.33 5.93
CA LYS A 129 -30.70 -8.71 5.62
C LYS A 129 -31.53 -7.53 5.13
N THR A 130 -31.30 -6.34 5.69
CA THR A 130 -32.03 -5.11 5.39
C THR A 130 -31.14 -4.12 4.65
N TYR A 131 -31.74 -3.26 3.83
CA TYR A 131 -31.02 -2.29 3.00
C TYR A 131 -31.58 -0.88 3.21
N PRO A 132 -31.25 -0.24 4.34
CA PRO A 132 -31.93 0.97 4.80
C PRO A 132 -31.71 2.19 3.89
N LEU A 133 -30.64 2.18 3.08
CA LEU A 133 -30.26 3.30 2.23
C LEU A 133 -30.84 3.21 0.80
N ARG A 134 -31.46 2.09 0.41
CA ARG A 134 -32.09 1.95 -0.91
C ARG A 134 -33.16 3.01 -1.13
N GLY A 135 -33.07 3.72 -2.25
CA GLY A 135 -34.03 4.73 -2.66
C GLY A 135 -34.04 5.98 -1.76
N LYS A 136 -33.02 6.19 -0.92
CA LYS A 136 -32.90 7.38 -0.05
C LYS A 136 -32.25 8.59 -0.72
N GLY A 137 -31.95 8.50 -2.01
CA GLY A 137 -31.33 9.58 -2.77
C GLY A 137 -29.81 9.66 -2.62
N ILE A 138 -29.16 8.62 -2.11
CA ILE A 138 -27.71 8.53 -2.02
C ILE A 138 -27.15 8.29 -3.42
N THR A 139 -26.39 9.25 -3.93
CA THR A 139 -25.89 9.26 -5.31
C THR A 139 -24.37 9.16 -5.35
N MET A 140 -23.83 8.93 -6.54
CA MET A 140 -22.39 8.90 -6.77
C MET A 140 -21.77 10.25 -6.37
N THR A 141 -20.77 10.22 -5.50
CA THR A 141 -20.04 11.42 -5.05
C THR A 141 -18.90 11.73 -6.02
N THR A 142 -18.64 13.01 -6.27
CA THR A 142 -17.51 13.47 -7.09
C THR A 142 -16.34 13.89 -6.21
N LEU A 143 -15.13 13.86 -6.77
CA LEU A 143 -13.95 14.38 -6.07
C LEU A 143 -14.14 15.86 -5.70
N ASN A 144 -14.73 16.67 -6.60
CA ASN A 144 -14.98 18.08 -6.31
C ASN A 144 -15.96 18.26 -5.14
N GLU A 145 -17.04 17.48 -5.04
CA GLU A 145 -17.94 17.57 -3.88
C GLU A 145 -17.25 17.20 -2.56
N LEU A 146 -16.36 16.21 -2.58
CA LEU A 146 -15.54 15.86 -1.41
C LEU A 146 -14.63 17.03 -1.03
N LEU A 147 -13.85 17.53 -1.99
CA LEU A 147 -12.90 18.61 -1.74
C LEU A 147 -13.62 19.92 -1.35
N ASP A 148 -14.70 20.29 -2.02
CA ASP A 148 -15.50 21.48 -1.67
C ASP A 148 -16.07 21.40 -0.25
N GLU A 149 -16.46 20.19 0.20
CA GLU A 149 -16.94 20.01 1.57
C GLU A 149 -15.81 20.13 2.58
N PHE A 150 -14.65 19.51 2.37
CA PHE A 150 -13.62 19.37 3.41
C PHE A 150 -12.43 20.31 3.28
N TYR A 151 -12.30 21.02 2.17
CA TYR A 151 -11.17 21.92 1.93
C TYR A 151 -11.06 23.00 3.02
N GLY A 152 -9.85 23.13 3.58
CA GLY A 152 -9.55 24.07 4.66
C GLY A 152 -10.05 23.66 6.05
N LYS A 153 -10.73 22.52 6.19
CA LYS A 153 -11.08 21.94 7.49
C LYS A 153 -9.90 21.19 8.09
N ASP A 154 -9.90 21.01 9.40
CA ASP A 154 -8.88 20.25 10.12
C ASP A 154 -9.12 18.73 9.96
N VAL A 155 -8.92 18.24 8.75
CA VAL A 155 -8.94 16.82 8.35
C VAL A 155 -8.05 16.66 7.13
N ARG A 156 -7.30 15.55 7.06
CA ARG A 156 -6.51 15.17 5.89
C ARG A 156 -7.34 14.27 4.97
N ILE A 157 -6.94 14.20 3.71
CA ILE A 157 -7.64 13.38 2.71
C ILE A 157 -6.60 12.53 1.99
N SER A 158 -6.75 11.21 2.07
CA SER A 158 -6.06 10.29 1.16
C SER A 158 -6.94 10.04 -0.06
N ILE A 159 -6.36 10.21 -1.24
CA ILE A 159 -7.04 9.98 -2.52
C ILE A 159 -6.30 8.86 -3.24
N GLU A 160 -6.93 7.70 -3.38
CA GLU A 160 -6.41 6.58 -4.17
C GLU A 160 -6.97 6.62 -5.61
N LEU A 161 -6.10 6.88 -6.58
CA LEU A 161 -6.42 6.83 -8.01
C LEU A 161 -6.38 5.38 -8.51
N LYS A 162 -7.53 4.86 -8.94
CA LYS A 162 -7.66 3.48 -9.47
C LYS A 162 -7.34 3.38 -10.96
N ASP A 163 -7.47 4.47 -11.72
CA ASP A 163 -7.21 4.46 -13.16
C ASP A 163 -5.75 4.15 -13.51
N LYS A 164 -5.53 3.38 -14.58
CA LYS A 164 -4.20 2.92 -15.02
C LYS A 164 -3.67 3.67 -16.25
N VAL A 165 -4.05 4.94 -16.41
CA VAL A 165 -3.73 5.76 -17.58
C VAL A 165 -3.20 7.13 -17.17
N SER A 166 -2.16 7.63 -17.86
CA SER A 166 -1.52 8.90 -17.47
C SER A 166 -2.46 10.10 -17.55
N ALA A 167 -3.44 10.07 -18.46
CA ALA A 167 -4.42 11.15 -18.59
C ALA A 167 -5.23 11.38 -17.30
N SER A 168 -5.51 10.34 -16.50
CA SER A 168 -6.20 10.54 -15.22
C SER A 168 -5.30 11.21 -14.19
N VAL A 169 -4.00 10.90 -14.19
CA VAL A 169 -3.01 11.61 -13.35
C VAL A 169 -2.96 13.10 -13.70
N ASP A 170 -2.89 13.43 -15.00
CA ASP A 170 -2.86 14.82 -15.47
C ASP A 170 -4.13 15.58 -15.04
N MET A 171 -5.30 14.94 -15.18
CA MET A 171 -6.57 15.50 -14.76
C MET A 171 -6.66 15.68 -13.24
N LEU A 172 -6.17 14.72 -12.45
CA LEU A 172 -6.13 14.83 -10.99
C LEU A 172 -5.29 16.04 -10.55
N ILE A 173 -4.10 16.21 -11.14
CA ILE A 173 -3.24 17.37 -10.87
C ILE A 173 -3.95 18.69 -11.23
N GLN A 174 -4.71 18.73 -12.33
CA GLN A 174 -5.49 19.91 -12.71
C GLN A 174 -6.62 20.20 -11.72
N GLU A 175 -7.32 19.18 -11.22
CA GLU A 175 -8.36 19.33 -10.21
C GLU A 175 -7.79 19.84 -8.88
N LEU A 176 -6.69 19.27 -8.40
CA LEU A 176 -6.03 19.70 -7.16
C LEU A 176 -5.56 21.17 -7.24
N LYS A 177 -5.03 21.61 -8.38
CA LYS A 177 -4.59 23.01 -8.59
C LYS A 177 -5.68 24.06 -8.40
N LYS A 178 -6.97 23.68 -8.41
CA LYS A 178 -8.08 24.60 -8.14
C LYS A 178 -8.17 25.02 -6.66
N TYR A 179 -7.51 24.28 -5.76
CA TYR A 179 -7.57 24.47 -4.32
C TYR A 179 -6.21 24.97 -3.80
N PRO A 180 -6.07 26.25 -3.41
CA PRO A 180 -4.82 26.78 -2.88
C PRO A 180 -4.29 26.02 -1.66
N ASN A 181 -3.00 25.70 -1.61
CA ASN A 181 -2.39 24.94 -0.48
C ASN A 181 -3.01 23.56 -0.21
N ILE A 182 -3.77 22.97 -1.15
CA ILE A 182 -4.39 21.65 -0.97
C ILE A 182 -3.36 20.55 -0.68
N ASN A 183 -2.12 20.73 -1.13
CA ASN A 183 -1.02 19.81 -0.89
C ASN A 183 -0.66 19.66 0.60
N LYS A 184 -1.11 20.58 1.46
CA LYS A 184 -0.99 20.47 2.93
C LYS A 184 -2.09 19.63 3.57
N GLN A 185 -3.11 19.28 2.79
CA GLN A 185 -4.31 18.59 3.26
C GLN A 185 -4.48 17.21 2.60
N VAL A 186 -4.04 17.09 1.35
CA VAL A 186 -4.25 15.90 0.52
C VAL A 186 -2.94 15.13 0.35
N CYS A 187 -3.05 13.82 0.47
CA CYS A 187 -2.01 12.88 0.08
C CYS A 187 -2.54 11.92 -0.98
N ILE A 188 -1.67 11.52 -1.92
CA ILE A 188 -2.07 10.78 -3.11
C ILE A 188 -1.50 9.36 -3.10
N ASP A 189 -2.38 8.39 -3.38
CA ASP A 189 -1.99 7.08 -3.87
C ASP A 189 -2.40 6.92 -5.32
N CYS A 190 -1.55 6.26 -6.10
CA CYS A 190 -1.92 5.70 -7.36
C CYS A 190 -1.72 4.19 -7.25
N SER A 191 -2.82 3.47 -7.05
CA SER A 191 -2.90 2.01 -6.91
C SER A 191 -2.07 1.20 -7.92
N TYR A 192 -1.79 1.78 -9.10
CA TYR A 192 -0.91 1.23 -10.10
C TYR A 192 0.44 1.93 -10.13
N HIS A 193 1.51 1.21 -9.75
CA HIS A 193 2.87 1.74 -9.59
C HIS A 193 3.38 2.64 -10.75
N PRO A 194 3.19 2.32 -12.04
CA PRO A 194 3.58 3.24 -13.11
C PRO A 194 2.88 4.61 -13.06
N MET A 195 1.64 4.69 -12.56
CA MET A 195 0.93 5.96 -12.35
C MET A 195 1.47 6.70 -11.13
N GLN A 196 1.85 5.98 -10.06
CA GLN A 196 2.49 6.59 -8.88
C GLN A 196 3.82 7.26 -9.26
N VAL A 197 4.65 6.54 -10.03
CA VAL A 197 5.89 7.08 -10.57
C VAL A 197 5.63 8.26 -11.49
N TYR A 198 4.64 8.16 -12.38
CA TYR A 198 4.29 9.25 -13.29
C TYR A 198 3.79 10.49 -12.55
N PHE A 199 2.93 10.34 -11.54
CA PHE A 199 2.46 11.43 -10.68
C PHE A 199 3.64 12.17 -10.04
N ARG A 200 4.55 11.45 -9.39
CA ARG A 200 5.76 12.05 -8.78
C ARG A 200 6.68 12.71 -9.81
N GLN A 201 6.78 12.19 -11.04
CA GLN A 201 7.50 12.85 -12.13
C GLN A 201 6.87 14.19 -12.53
N GLN A 202 5.54 14.31 -12.47
CA GLN A 202 4.84 15.55 -12.82
C GLN A 202 4.89 16.60 -11.71
N VAL A 203 4.87 16.20 -10.44
CA VAL A 203 4.72 17.13 -9.31
C VAL A 203 5.97 17.27 -8.43
N GLY A 204 6.97 16.41 -8.59
CA GLY A 204 8.13 16.35 -7.68
C GLY A 204 7.68 16.11 -6.24
N ASN A 205 8.21 16.92 -5.32
CA ASN A 205 7.89 16.86 -3.88
C ASN A 205 6.73 17.79 -3.48
N MET A 206 5.92 18.27 -4.43
CA MET A 206 4.84 19.22 -4.14
C MET A 206 3.70 18.60 -3.33
N TYR A 207 3.42 17.31 -3.50
CA TYR A 207 2.33 16.60 -2.84
C TYR A 207 2.86 15.45 -2.01
N CYS A 208 2.22 15.23 -0.86
CA CYS A 208 2.35 13.98 -0.12
C CYS A 208 1.93 12.81 -1.00
N THR A 209 2.67 11.70 -0.91
CA THR A 209 2.24 10.41 -1.43
C THR A 209 2.33 9.33 -0.38
N GLU A 210 1.44 8.36 -0.46
CA GLU A 210 1.51 7.11 0.30
C GLU A 210 2.09 5.98 -0.56
N ASN A 211 2.24 4.78 0.01
CA ASN A 211 2.85 3.65 -0.68
C ASN A 211 1.88 2.95 -1.62
N ASP A 212 2.35 2.66 -2.83
CA ASP A 212 1.67 1.69 -3.71
C ASP A 212 2.00 0.23 -3.31
N GLU A 213 1.38 -0.73 -4.01
CA GLU A 213 1.57 -2.17 -3.79
C GLU A 213 3.05 -2.62 -3.91
N VAL A 214 3.82 -2.03 -4.83
CA VAL A 214 5.21 -2.40 -5.11
C VAL A 214 6.13 -1.87 -4.02
N GLU A 215 5.89 -0.65 -3.56
CA GLU A 215 6.60 -0.04 -2.42
C GLU A 215 6.29 -0.82 -1.13
N GLY A 216 5.01 -1.17 -0.92
CA GLY A 216 4.51 -2.10 0.10
C GLY A 216 5.30 -3.40 0.17
N LEU A 217 5.36 -4.11 -0.95
CA LEU A 217 6.09 -5.38 -1.06
C LEU A 217 7.59 -5.21 -0.84
N SER A 218 8.19 -4.20 -1.47
CA SER A 218 9.62 -3.99 -1.44
C SER A 218 10.10 -3.73 -0.01
N MET A 219 9.37 -2.90 0.73
CA MET A 219 9.58 -2.69 2.16
C MET A 219 9.42 -3.99 2.95
N GLY A 220 8.32 -4.74 2.73
CA GLY A 220 8.07 -6.01 3.40
C GLY A 220 9.19 -7.03 3.18
N LEU A 221 9.67 -7.17 1.94
CA LEU A 221 10.78 -8.05 1.59
C LEU A 221 12.10 -7.56 2.20
N ALA A 222 12.41 -6.26 2.10
CA ALA A 222 13.62 -5.71 2.70
C ALA A 222 13.65 -5.91 4.22
N GLY A 223 12.52 -5.71 4.89
CA GLY A 223 12.34 -6.01 6.31
C GLY A 223 12.53 -7.49 6.62
N ALA A 224 11.87 -8.36 5.85
CA ALA A 224 12.01 -9.82 5.97
C ALA A 224 13.44 -10.31 5.71
N LEU A 225 14.27 -9.56 4.98
CA LEU A 225 15.69 -9.87 4.82
C LEU A 225 16.58 -9.20 5.87
N GLY A 226 16.04 -8.32 6.73
CA GLY A 226 16.84 -7.50 7.66
C GLY A 226 17.70 -6.45 6.95
N LEU A 227 17.29 -6.02 5.75
CA LEU A 227 18.04 -5.13 4.86
C LEU A 227 17.36 -3.77 4.63
N SER A 228 16.40 -3.38 5.47
CA SER A 228 15.62 -2.14 5.29
C SER A 228 16.48 -0.87 5.20
N ARG A 229 17.53 -0.72 6.03
CA ARG A 229 18.41 0.47 5.96
C ARG A 229 19.16 0.53 4.64
N LEU A 230 19.68 -0.59 4.17
CA LEU A 230 20.35 -0.68 2.86
C LEU A 230 19.38 -0.42 1.72
N TYR A 231 18.17 -0.96 1.81
CA TYR A 231 17.11 -0.72 0.84
C TYR A 231 16.80 0.78 0.70
N TYR A 232 16.55 1.47 1.81
CA TYR A 232 16.24 2.91 1.81
C TYR A 232 17.46 3.83 1.59
N PHE A 233 18.67 3.31 1.72
CA PHE A 233 19.87 4.02 1.28
C PHE A 233 19.98 4.04 -0.25
N LEU A 234 19.63 2.93 -0.91
CA LEU A 234 19.68 2.77 -2.37
C LEU A 234 18.43 3.32 -3.06
N ASN A 235 17.27 3.24 -2.40
CA ASN A 235 15.97 3.68 -2.88
C ASN A 235 15.38 4.62 -1.83
N PRO A 236 15.69 5.93 -1.89
CA PRO A 236 15.17 6.89 -0.93
C PRO A 236 13.65 6.80 -0.81
N ASN A 237 13.15 6.88 0.42
CA ASN A 237 11.73 6.79 0.73
C ASN A 237 10.97 8.00 0.18
N ASN A 238 10.05 7.80 -0.76
CA ASN A 238 9.26 8.87 -1.37
C ASN A 238 7.86 9.01 -0.77
N VAL A 239 7.52 8.20 0.25
CA VAL A 239 6.21 8.24 0.89
C VAL A 239 6.29 8.96 2.22
N GLU A 240 5.28 9.75 2.56
CA GLU A 240 5.25 10.51 3.81
C GLU A 240 4.55 9.76 4.94
N TYR A 241 3.64 8.84 4.61
CA TYR A 241 3.14 7.84 5.54
C TYR A 241 2.90 6.54 4.80
N PHE A 242 2.84 5.44 5.55
CA PHE A 242 2.76 4.09 5.01
C PHE A 242 1.51 3.39 5.52
N PHE A 243 0.69 2.86 4.62
CA PHE A 243 -0.39 1.92 4.93
C PHE A 243 0.10 0.48 4.75
N ALA A 244 -0.11 -0.36 5.76
CA ALA A 244 0.20 -1.78 5.72
C ALA A 244 -0.92 -2.65 6.32
N PRO A 245 -1.05 -3.92 5.92
CA PRO A 245 -2.08 -4.80 6.45
C PRO A 245 -1.84 -5.08 7.94
N TYR A 246 -2.91 -5.12 8.73
CA TYR A 246 -2.85 -5.45 10.16
C TYR A 246 -2.50 -6.91 10.43
N LEU A 247 -3.01 -7.85 9.62
CA LEU A 247 -2.66 -9.27 9.71
C LEU A 247 -1.93 -9.75 8.46
N SER A 248 -0.64 -10.05 8.64
CA SER A 248 0.16 -11.06 7.94
C SER A 248 -0.11 -11.36 6.45
N MET A 249 0.94 -11.22 5.64
CA MET A 249 1.17 -12.15 4.51
C MET A 249 1.41 -13.55 5.10
N LYS A 250 0.35 -14.37 5.18
CA LYS A 250 0.28 -15.70 5.84
C LYS A 250 1.61 -16.20 6.44
N GLY A 251 2.00 -15.72 7.63
CA GLY A 251 3.19 -16.15 8.38
C GLY A 251 4.27 -15.09 8.67
N PHE A 252 4.14 -13.87 8.15
CA PHE A 252 4.90 -12.69 8.61
C PHE A 252 4.05 -11.81 9.52
N ASP A 253 4.35 -11.75 10.81
CA ASP A 253 3.65 -10.82 11.70
C ASP A 253 4.29 -9.43 11.58
N VAL A 254 3.71 -8.62 10.68
CA VAL A 254 4.13 -7.23 10.41
C VAL A 254 4.10 -6.38 11.69
N LEU A 255 3.36 -6.78 12.73
CA LEU A 255 3.29 -6.10 14.01
C LEU A 255 4.48 -6.44 14.91
N SER A 256 4.93 -7.70 14.94
CA SER A 256 6.00 -8.16 15.87
C SER A 256 7.41 -8.02 15.31
N ASP A 257 7.56 -8.04 13.98
CA ASP A 257 8.87 -8.27 13.36
C ASP A 257 9.66 -6.98 13.07
N GLY A 258 9.09 -5.81 13.40
CA GLY A 258 9.77 -4.53 13.35
C GLY A 258 10.19 -4.09 11.95
N PHE A 259 9.60 -4.64 10.89
CA PHE A 259 9.92 -4.31 9.49
C PHE A 259 9.76 -2.83 9.16
N TYR A 260 8.84 -2.16 9.86
CA TYR A 260 8.53 -0.75 9.73
C TYR A 260 9.44 0.17 10.55
N LYS A 261 10.29 -0.35 11.45
CA LYS A 261 11.04 0.49 12.39
C LYS A 261 11.99 1.46 11.70
N VAL A 262 12.60 1.06 10.59
CA VAL A 262 13.44 1.98 9.81
C VAL A 262 12.61 3.15 9.26
N LEU A 263 11.37 2.89 8.82
CA LEU A 263 10.47 3.94 8.38
C LEU A 263 10.09 4.87 9.53
N GLN A 264 9.61 4.32 10.65
CA GLN A 264 9.12 5.11 11.77
C GLN A 264 10.23 5.81 12.56
N ASP A 265 11.27 5.06 12.95
CA ASP A 265 12.27 5.50 13.93
C ASP A 265 13.44 6.26 13.30
N GLU A 266 13.77 5.98 12.02
CA GLU A 266 14.93 6.59 11.33
C GLU A 266 14.53 7.54 10.19
N LEU A 267 13.35 7.36 9.58
CA LEU A 267 12.87 8.14 8.43
C LEU A 267 11.65 9.01 8.74
N ASP A 268 11.17 9.03 9.98
CA ASP A 268 10.01 9.81 10.42
C ASP A 268 8.77 9.59 9.56
N THR A 269 8.59 8.38 9.04
CA THR A 269 7.47 8.02 8.17
C THR A 269 6.43 7.26 9.00
N PRO A 270 5.26 7.87 9.32
CA PRO A 270 4.25 7.22 10.13
C PRO A 270 3.76 5.94 9.47
N PHE A 271 3.73 4.86 10.24
CA PHE A 271 3.25 3.56 9.79
C PHE A 271 1.86 3.30 10.35
N MET A 272 0.89 3.14 9.46
CA MET A 272 -0.53 2.99 9.76
C MET A 272 -1.03 1.62 9.28
N TYR A 273 -1.95 1.02 10.03
CA TYR A 273 -2.48 -0.29 9.70
C TYR A 273 -3.85 -0.22 9.05
N PHE A 274 -4.07 -1.01 8.00
CA PHE A 274 -5.35 -1.24 7.35
C PHE A 274 -5.71 -2.73 7.23
N THR A 275 -6.95 -3.11 6.96
CA THR A 275 -8.14 -2.40 7.42
C THR A 275 -8.53 -3.05 8.75
N VAL A 276 -8.38 -2.34 9.86
CA VAL A 276 -8.58 -2.90 11.20
C VAL A 276 -9.99 -2.61 11.67
N ASN A 277 -10.83 -3.63 11.82
CA ASN A 277 -12.25 -3.46 12.14
C ASN A 277 -12.66 -4.04 13.51
N ASN A 278 -11.71 -4.63 14.24
CA ASN A 278 -11.95 -5.23 15.55
C ASN A 278 -11.27 -4.39 16.65
N GLU A 279 -11.98 -4.10 17.74
CA GLU A 279 -11.51 -3.22 18.82
C GLU A 279 -10.23 -3.74 19.51
N ILE A 280 -10.14 -5.04 19.75
CA ILE A 280 -8.97 -5.68 20.39
C ILE A 280 -7.77 -5.57 19.45
N GLU A 281 -7.99 -5.75 18.16
CA GLU A 281 -6.96 -5.61 17.13
C GLU A 281 -6.46 -4.18 17.00
N MET A 282 -7.37 -3.20 17.00
CA MET A 282 -7.02 -1.78 17.02
C MET A 282 -6.15 -1.46 18.24
N ALA A 283 -6.59 -1.84 19.44
CA ALA A 283 -5.86 -1.61 20.68
C ALA A 283 -4.48 -2.28 20.66
N ARG A 284 -4.38 -3.51 20.11
CA ARG A 284 -3.09 -4.21 19.96
C ARG A 284 -2.15 -3.49 19.00
N ALA A 285 -2.61 -3.08 17.81
CA ALA A 285 -1.78 -2.32 16.87
C ALA A 285 -1.25 -1.03 17.51
N ILE A 286 -2.12 -0.27 18.18
CA ILE A 286 -1.75 0.96 18.88
C ILE A 286 -0.72 0.66 19.97
N GLY A 287 -0.95 -0.37 20.80
CA GLY A 287 -0.02 -0.79 21.85
C GLY A 287 1.36 -1.24 21.32
N LEU A 288 1.43 -1.67 20.05
CA LEU A 288 2.68 -2.03 19.37
C LEU A 288 3.32 -0.84 18.61
N GLY A 289 2.79 0.37 18.76
CA GLY A 289 3.38 1.59 18.20
C GLY A 289 2.85 2.00 16.83
N ALA A 290 1.69 1.49 16.40
CA ALA A 290 1.03 2.00 15.20
C ALA A 290 0.80 3.51 15.29
N LYS A 291 1.12 4.24 14.22
CA LYS A 291 0.85 5.68 14.12
C LYS A 291 -0.50 5.97 13.52
N GLY A 292 -1.23 4.97 13.03
CA GLY A 292 -2.60 5.18 12.59
C GLY A 292 -3.34 3.89 12.38
N ILE A 293 -4.67 4.00 12.41
CA ILE A 293 -5.59 2.90 12.17
C ILE A 293 -6.56 3.34 11.08
N LEU A 294 -6.48 2.66 9.94
CA LEU A 294 -7.44 2.73 8.84
C LEU A 294 -8.49 1.65 9.02
N THR A 295 -9.75 2.09 9.08
CA THR A 295 -10.87 1.26 9.50
C THR A 295 -12.13 1.56 8.72
N ASP A 296 -12.94 0.52 8.50
CA ASP A 296 -14.31 0.64 8.04
C ASP A 296 -15.24 1.16 9.15
N ARG A 297 -14.78 1.10 10.40
CA ARG A 297 -15.56 1.32 11.63
C ARG A 297 -14.98 2.45 12.48
N PRO A 298 -15.05 3.70 12.00
CA PRO A 298 -14.56 4.85 12.76
C PRO A 298 -15.33 5.03 14.08
N ASP A 299 -16.55 4.52 14.18
CA ASP A 299 -17.33 4.46 15.42
C ASP A 299 -16.69 3.56 16.50
N LEU A 300 -16.19 2.38 16.11
CA LEU A 300 -15.49 1.47 17.02
C LEU A 300 -14.09 2.00 17.35
N ALA A 301 -13.36 2.49 16.35
CA ALA A 301 -12.04 3.04 16.59
C ALA A 301 -12.10 4.29 17.49
N HIS A 302 -13.11 5.15 17.36
CA HIS A 302 -13.33 6.25 18.30
C HIS A 302 -13.45 5.75 19.75
N LYS A 303 -14.28 4.73 20.01
CA LYS A 303 -14.43 4.12 21.34
C LYS A 303 -13.09 3.60 21.88
N VAL A 304 -12.32 2.90 21.05
CA VAL A 304 -10.99 2.40 21.43
C VAL A 304 -10.05 3.55 21.78
N PHE A 305 -10.01 4.62 20.99
CA PHE A 305 -9.13 5.76 21.24
C PHE A 305 -9.50 6.50 22.53
N VAL A 306 -10.80 6.67 22.81
CA VAL A 306 -11.28 7.22 24.08
C VAL A 306 -10.91 6.31 25.25
N ALA A 307 -11.14 4.99 25.13
CA ALA A 307 -10.81 4.03 26.17
C ALA A 307 -9.30 3.97 26.50
N LEU A 308 -8.44 4.23 25.50
CA LEU A 308 -7.00 4.34 25.67
C LEU A 308 -6.52 5.74 26.11
N GLY A 309 -7.44 6.69 26.32
CA GLY A 309 -7.11 8.06 26.74
C GLY A 309 -6.41 8.90 25.65
N LEU A 310 -6.54 8.51 24.37
CA LEU A 310 -5.92 9.18 23.23
C LEU A 310 -6.76 10.34 22.70
N ARG A 311 -8.06 10.36 23.01
CA ARG A 311 -9.01 11.41 22.60
C ARG A 311 -10.06 11.65 23.68
N ASN A 312 -10.63 12.86 23.67
CA ASN A 312 -11.83 13.15 24.45
C ASN A 312 -13.04 12.44 23.83
N ASP A 313 -13.95 12.01 24.69
CA ASP A 313 -15.26 11.53 24.23
C ASP A 313 -16.09 12.71 23.72
N VAL A 314 -16.27 12.76 22.42
CA VAL A 314 -17.05 13.79 21.70
C VAL A 314 -18.39 13.23 21.22
N VAL A 315 -18.58 11.91 21.33
CA VAL A 315 -19.83 11.24 20.99
C VAL A 315 -20.63 11.12 22.28
N ASN A 316 -21.46 12.14 22.57
CA ASN A 316 -22.42 12.06 23.67
C ASN A 316 -23.15 10.71 23.61
N ASN A 317 -22.92 9.90 24.64
CA ASN A 317 -23.19 8.47 24.73
C ASN A 317 -24.64 8.11 24.33
N THR A 318 -24.91 7.99 23.02
CA THR A 318 -26.21 7.55 22.49
C THR A 318 -26.04 6.15 21.91
N LYS A 319 -26.47 5.19 22.75
CA LYS A 319 -26.73 3.77 22.50
C LYS A 319 -25.54 2.81 22.55
N GLU A 320 -25.47 2.16 23.72
CA GLU A 320 -25.29 0.72 23.96
C GLU A 320 -24.60 -0.09 22.85
N ASN A 321 -23.44 -0.65 23.17
CA ASN A 321 -23.01 -2.04 22.93
C ASN A 321 -23.70 -2.85 21.82
N GLU A 322 -23.86 -2.31 20.62
CA GLU A 322 -24.15 -3.13 19.45
C GLU A 322 -22.84 -3.78 19.01
N HIS A 323 -22.68 -5.06 19.38
CA HIS A 323 -21.68 -5.93 18.80
C HIS A 323 -22.00 -6.12 17.31
N TYR A 324 -21.47 -5.25 16.49
CA TYR A 324 -21.57 -5.39 15.05
C TYR A 324 -20.49 -6.38 14.57
N HIS A 325 -20.92 -7.59 14.26
CA HIS A 325 -20.13 -8.52 13.46
C HIS A 325 -20.08 -8.01 12.02
N VAL A 326 -19.11 -7.16 11.70
CA VAL A 326 -18.59 -7.14 10.33
C VAL A 326 -17.66 -8.35 10.26
N PRO A 327 -17.96 -9.40 9.48
CA PRO A 327 -16.96 -10.39 9.16
C PRO A 327 -15.90 -9.63 8.39
N SER A 328 -14.79 -9.25 9.03
CA SER A 328 -13.60 -8.96 8.26
C SER A 328 -13.29 -10.28 7.56
N ALA A 329 -13.45 -10.31 6.23
CA ALA A 329 -12.59 -11.18 5.48
C ALA A 329 -11.19 -10.83 5.99
N ARG A 330 -10.53 -11.76 6.71
CA ARG A 330 -9.21 -11.53 7.33
C ARG A 330 -8.37 -10.81 6.29
N THR A 331 -8.08 -9.53 6.53
CA THR A 331 -7.63 -8.60 5.49
C THR A 331 -6.24 -9.03 5.04
N SER A 332 -6.22 -9.64 3.86
CA SER A 332 -5.03 -9.81 3.04
C SER A 332 -5.00 -8.59 2.10
N TRP A 333 -3.84 -8.16 1.62
CA TRP A 333 -3.79 -7.04 0.69
C TRP A 333 -4.75 -7.36 -0.48
N GLU A 334 -5.66 -6.46 -0.83
CA GLU A 334 -6.51 -6.62 -2.03
C GLU A 334 -5.68 -6.38 -3.31
N PHE A 335 -4.52 -7.02 -3.42
CA PHE A 335 -3.56 -6.82 -4.50
C PHE A 335 -4.27 -6.92 -5.84
N SER A 336 -4.14 -5.90 -6.68
CA SER A 336 -4.64 -5.93 -8.05
C SER A 336 -3.75 -6.82 -8.94
N ASN A 337 -2.48 -6.97 -8.58
CA ASN A 337 -1.49 -7.74 -9.33
C ASN A 337 -1.52 -9.25 -8.99
N GLN A 338 -1.61 -10.10 -10.02
CA GLN A 338 -1.67 -11.55 -9.85
C GLN A 338 -0.39 -12.16 -9.24
N ALA A 339 0.79 -11.61 -9.55
CA ALA A 339 2.05 -12.05 -8.96
C ALA A 339 2.09 -11.78 -7.45
N MET A 340 1.51 -10.66 -7.03
CA MET A 340 1.41 -10.27 -5.62
C MET A 340 0.53 -11.23 -4.81
N LYS A 341 -0.61 -11.65 -5.36
CA LYS A 341 -1.47 -12.68 -4.75
C LYS A 341 -0.76 -14.02 -4.55
N ILE A 342 0.13 -14.39 -5.49
CA ILE A 342 0.94 -15.61 -5.38
C ILE A 342 1.97 -15.47 -4.26
N LEU A 343 2.67 -14.33 -4.20
CA LEU A 343 3.65 -14.05 -3.15
C LEU A 343 3.00 -14.01 -1.76
N GLU A 344 1.80 -13.45 -1.64
CA GLU A 344 1.01 -13.48 -0.40
C GLU A 344 0.67 -14.91 0.04
N THR A 345 0.31 -15.77 -0.92
CA THR A 345 -0.03 -17.18 -0.64
C THR A 345 1.20 -17.99 -0.22
N ALA A 346 2.36 -17.71 -0.83
CA ALA A 346 3.61 -18.43 -0.55
C ALA A 346 4.40 -17.85 0.63
N GLY A 347 4.18 -16.57 0.94
CA GLY A 347 5.09 -15.71 1.72
C GLY A 347 5.50 -16.26 3.07
N GLY A 348 4.56 -16.61 3.95
CA GLY A 348 4.92 -17.11 5.28
C GLY A 348 4.66 -18.61 5.47
N LEU A 349 4.76 -19.39 4.39
CA LEU A 349 4.94 -20.83 4.52
C LEU A 349 6.36 -21.19 5.03
N LEU A 350 7.31 -20.26 4.96
CA LEU A 350 8.72 -20.49 5.24
C LEU A 350 9.25 -19.52 6.32
N PRO A 351 10.11 -20.00 7.25
CA PRO A 351 10.83 -19.12 8.17
C PRO A 351 11.65 -18.04 7.44
N LYS A 352 11.83 -16.89 8.08
CA LYS A 352 12.58 -15.73 7.57
C LYS A 352 13.97 -16.11 7.04
N GLU A 353 14.66 -17.00 7.75
CA GLU A 353 16.00 -17.48 7.43
C GLU A 353 15.99 -18.30 6.14
N VAL A 354 14.95 -19.12 5.93
CA VAL A 354 14.77 -19.95 4.74
C VAL A 354 14.43 -19.08 3.54
N LEU A 355 13.53 -18.11 3.68
CA LEU A 355 13.20 -17.18 2.61
C LEU A 355 14.44 -16.37 2.18
N SER A 356 15.20 -15.86 3.15
CA SER A 356 16.43 -15.11 2.90
C SER A 356 17.45 -15.94 2.11
N PHE A 357 17.62 -17.22 2.49
CA PHE A 357 18.50 -18.13 1.77
C PHE A 357 18.04 -18.35 0.33
N ILE A 358 16.74 -18.62 0.10
CA ILE A 358 16.20 -18.86 -1.25
C ILE A 358 16.42 -17.64 -2.16
N VAL A 359 16.10 -16.45 -1.68
CA VAL A 359 16.20 -15.19 -2.45
C VAL A 359 17.64 -14.92 -2.89
N ILE A 360 18.63 -15.29 -2.08
CA ILE A 360 20.05 -15.05 -2.37
C ILE A 360 20.67 -16.21 -3.17
N SER A 361 20.30 -17.46 -2.87
CA SER A 361 20.90 -18.64 -3.50
C SER A 361 20.45 -18.89 -4.92
N ILE A 362 19.22 -18.52 -5.30
CA ILE A 362 18.77 -18.66 -6.69
C ILE A 362 19.62 -17.79 -7.65
N PRO A 363 19.78 -16.47 -7.45
CA PRO A 363 20.65 -15.66 -8.29
C PRO A 363 22.10 -16.14 -8.34
N VAL A 364 22.67 -16.52 -7.19
CA VAL A 364 24.04 -17.06 -7.11
C VAL A 364 24.16 -18.34 -7.95
N THR A 365 23.17 -19.22 -7.88
CA THR A 365 23.14 -20.46 -8.69
C THR A 365 23.13 -20.14 -10.19
N ILE A 366 22.28 -19.20 -10.62
CA ILE A 366 22.19 -18.78 -12.03
C ILE A 366 23.54 -18.20 -12.50
N LEU A 367 24.16 -17.32 -11.71
CA LEU A 367 25.44 -16.70 -12.04
C LEU A 367 26.57 -17.74 -12.17
N LEU A 368 26.65 -18.69 -11.24
CA LEU A 368 27.64 -19.76 -11.29
C LEU A 368 27.41 -20.70 -12.48
N ALA A 369 26.14 -20.95 -12.85
CA ALA A 369 25.80 -21.72 -14.05
C ALA A 369 26.23 -21.00 -15.34
N ILE A 370 25.94 -19.70 -15.46
CA ILE A 370 26.38 -18.86 -16.59
C ILE A 370 27.91 -18.86 -16.69
N TYR A 371 28.61 -18.64 -15.57
CA TYR A 371 30.07 -18.69 -15.53
C TYR A 371 30.62 -20.04 -16.01
N SER A 372 30.01 -21.14 -15.57
CA SER A 372 30.42 -22.50 -15.97
C SER A 372 30.24 -22.74 -17.47
N ILE A 373 29.15 -22.24 -18.06
CA ILE A 373 28.90 -22.31 -19.51
C ILE A 373 29.96 -21.50 -20.28
N ILE A 374 30.23 -20.26 -19.84
CA ILE A 374 31.24 -19.40 -20.46
C ILE A 374 32.63 -20.06 -20.39
N ALA A 375 33.02 -20.58 -19.23
CA ALA A 375 34.30 -21.26 -19.04
C ALA A 375 34.44 -22.50 -19.94
N PHE A 376 33.36 -23.26 -20.11
CA PHE A 376 33.32 -24.42 -21.02
C PHE A 376 33.50 -24.01 -22.48
N ILE A 377 32.77 -22.99 -22.95
CA ILE A 377 32.91 -22.45 -24.31
C ILE A 377 34.33 -21.94 -24.53
N ALA A 378 34.88 -21.18 -23.58
CA ALA A 378 36.25 -20.68 -23.65
C ALA A 378 37.28 -21.84 -23.75
N SER A 379 37.09 -22.92 -23.00
CA SER A 379 37.94 -24.12 -23.09
C SER A 379 37.84 -24.79 -24.46
N ILE A 380 36.65 -24.89 -25.06
CA ILE A 380 36.48 -25.42 -26.43
C ILE A 380 37.22 -24.53 -27.43
N ILE A 381 37.01 -23.22 -27.37
CA ILE A 381 37.67 -22.25 -28.27
C ILE A 381 39.19 -22.35 -28.13
N TYR A 382 39.71 -22.38 -26.90
CA TYR A 382 41.12 -22.56 -26.62
C TYR A 382 41.66 -23.85 -27.24
N ASN A 383 40.97 -24.98 -27.05
CA ASN A 383 41.37 -26.26 -27.63
C ASN A 383 41.34 -26.24 -29.17
N ILE A 384 40.35 -25.59 -29.79
CA ILE A 384 40.29 -25.41 -31.25
C ILE A 384 41.47 -24.56 -31.75
N LEU A 385 41.77 -23.46 -31.08
CA LEU A 385 42.88 -22.56 -31.42
C LEU A 385 44.24 -23.25 -31.25
N CYS A 386 44.44 -23.99 -30.16
CA CYS A 386 45.65 -24.78 -29.92
C CYS A 386 45.82 -25.92 -30.94
N CYS A 387 44.75 -26.62 -31.30
CA CYS A 387 44.77 -27.62 -32.38
C CYS A 387 45.13 -27.02 -33.74
N ARG A 388 44.64 -25.82 -34.06
CA ARG A 388 45.03 -25.08 -35.28
C ARG A 388 46.50 -24.67 -35.27
N LYS A 389 47.03 -24.22 -34.12
CA LYS A 389 48.45 -23.85 -33.96
C LYS A 389 49.38 -25.07 -34.10
N SER A 390 48.98 -26.22 -33.55
CA SER A 390 49.71 -27.49 -33.69
C SER A 390 49.74 -28.01 -35.14
N LYS A 391 48.68 -27.81 -35.93
CA LYS A 391 48.68 -28.21 -37.35
C LYS A 391 49.58 -27.31 -38.20
N LYS A 392 49.64 -26.02 -37.90
CA LYS A 392 50.47 -25.04 -38.64
C LYS A 392 51.98 -25.23 -38.43
N ASN A 393 52.38 -25.74 -37.26
CA ASN A 393 53.79 -26.05 -36.95
C ASN A 393 54.28 -27.42 -37.48
N LYS A 394 53.40 -28.24 -38.08
CA LYS A 394 53.78 -29.53 -38.72
C LYS A 394 53.92 -29.43 -40.24
N THR A 395 53.62 -28.27 -40.82
CA THR A 395 53.65 -28.01 -42.28
C THR A 395 54.73 -27.01 -42.70
N ASN A 396 55.58 -26.58 -41.76
CA ASN A 396 56.87 -25.95 -42.01
C ASN A 396 57.94 -26.92 -41.53
#